data_AF-A0AAN6LN43-F1
#
_entry.id   AF-A0AAN6LN43-F1
#
_cell.length_a   1.000
_cell.length_b   1.000
_cell.length_c   1.000
_cell.angle_alpha   90.00
_cell.angle_beta   90.00
_cell.angle_gamma   90.00
#
_symmetry.space_group_name_H-M   'P 1'
#
loop_
_entity.id
_entity.type
_entity.pdbx_description
1 polymer ?
#
loop_
_entity_poly.entity_id
_entity_poly.type
_entity_poly.pdbx_seq_one_letter_code
_entity_poly.pdbx_strand_id
1 'polypeptide(L)'
;MAATHLGLATGDKTLRFEAYKHQRDAIIMLQQLIQDPYQADEDPTLATVMMMQVSARLFGDEEEAHAANHLTGAKAMIARRRARMGSQKSPNEQFLASLFAYHDILSSVSRGSSPLDIHDVDFDAIEGSPSMKGIAMVLQVVARVSQFQQKAKAERLLSNQSDLQGDNFLLGAQLQQSLNDLVFDIPMNDSEARNISLTAEAYRQAAFIYLYRVWFDMGAPNPTTVKHVKECIACIEQVPVDSPLASSHTWPLFTAGCETSDATQRQFVQDRFLAMYNSRQFPSLKRVLRDVEDVWAAKDAEQVMGGMKLDCIQVILQRRGREVDLA
;
A
#
# COMPACT_ATOMS: atom_id res chain seq x y z
N MET A 1 -16.93 -0.77 -11.12
CA MET A 1 -15.88 -1.79 -10.87
C MET A 1 -16.05 -3.04 -11.72
N ALA A 2 -17.06 -3.90 -11.48
CA ALA A 2 -17.18 -5.18 -12.21
C ALA A 2 -17.28 -5.01 -13.73
N ALA A 3 -18.15 -4.10 -14.21
CA ALA A 3 -18.25 -3.77 -15.64
C ALA A 3 -16.91 -3.25 -16.21
N THR A 4 -16.20 -2.40 -15.46
CA THR A 4 -14.87 -1.89 -15.85
C THR A 4 -13.86 -3.02 -16.03
N HIS A 5 -13.76 -3.90 -15.02
CA HIS A 5 -12.82 -5.02 -15.02
C HIS A 5 -13.13 -6.02 -16.13
N LEU A 6 -14.40 -6.41 -16.27
CA LEU A 6 -14.84 -7.34 -17.31
C LEU A 6 -14.62 -6.75 -18.71
N GLY A 7 -14.89 -5.45 -18.91
CA GLY A 7 -14.61 -4.76 -20.17
C GLY A 7 -13.13 -4.77 -20.55
N LEU A 8 -12.24 -4.58 -19.58
CA LEU A 8 -10.79 -4.69 -19.80
C LEU A 8 -10.36 -6.14 -20.10
N ALA A 9 -10.90 -7.12 -19.39
CA ALA A 9 -10.55 -8.52 -19.56
C ALA A 9 -11.05 -9.13 -20.87
N THR A 10 -12.23 -8.70 -21.35
CA THR A 10 -12.86 -9.23 -22.57
C THR A 10 -12.59 -8.38 -23.81
N GLY A 11 -12.14 -7.14 -23.64
CA GLY A 11 -12.01 -6.15 -24.71
C GLY A 11 -13.36 -5.53 -25.14
N ASP A 12 -14.45 -5.80 -24.42
CA ASP A 12 -15.77 -5.24 -24.73
C ASP A 12 -15.87 -3.76 -24.33
N LYS A 13 -15.86 -2.89 -25.34
CA LYS A 13 -15.96 -1.44 -25.16
C LYS A 13 -17.34 -0.98 -24.70
N THR A 14 -18.40 -1.77 -24.89
CA THR A 14 -19.76 -1.39 -24.46
C THR A 14 -19.88 -1.35 -22.94
N LEU A 15 -19.16 -2.24 -22.25
CA LEU A 15 -19.11 -2.28 -20.78
C LEU A 15 -18.51 -1.02 -20.17
N ARG A 16 -17.73 -0.24 -20.92
CA ARG A 16 -17.23 1.07 -20.46
C ARG A 16 -18.37 2.05 -20.22
N PHE A 17 -19.40 2.05 -21.07
CA PHE A 17 -20.57 2.91 -20.90
C PHE A 17 -21.37 2.51 -19.66
N GLU A 18 -21.63 1.21 -19.48
CA GLU A 18 -22.31 0.70 -18.29
C GLU A 18 -21.52 0.98 -17.02
N ALA A 19 -20.19 0.87 -17.05
CA ALA A 19 -19.33 1.21 -15.93
C ALA A 19 -19.50 2.68 -15.49
N TYR A 20 -19.47 3.63 -16.42
CA TYR A 20 -19.70 5.05 -16.11
C TYR A 20 -21.10 5.31 -15.57
N LYS A 21 -22.11 4.66 -16.15
CA LYS A 21 -23.50 4.76 -15.70
C LYS A 21 -23.64 4.27 -14.25
N HIS A 22 -23.14 3.07 -13.93
CA HIS A 22 -23.16 2.53 -12.58
C HIS A 22 -22.38 3.38 -11.58
N GLN A 23 -21.22 3.91 -11.96
CA GLN A 23 -20.45 4.81 -11.10
C GLN A 23 -21.21 6.10 -10.78
N ARG A 24 -21.84 6.71 -11.79
CA ARG A 24 -22.67 7.90 -11.61
C ARG A 24 -23.87 7.62 -10.71
N ASP A 25 -24.60 6.54 -10.97
CA ASP A 25 -25.78 6.18 -10.19
C ASP A 25 -25.39 5.86 -8.73
N ALA A 26 -24.26 5.19 -8.49
CA ALA A 26 -23.71 4.95 -7.16
C ALA A 26 -23.36 6.25 -6.41
N ILE A 27 -22.78 7.25 -7.08
CA ILE A 27 -22.50 8.57 -6.49
C ILE A 27 -23.80 9.26 -6.07
N ILE A 28 -24.81 9.27 -6.94
CA ILE A 28 -26.10 9.91 -6.67
C ILE A 28 -26.81 9.23 -5.48
N MET A 29 -26.84 7.90 -5.46
CA MET A 29 -27.45 7.15 -4.36
C MET A 29 -26.67 7.34 -3.06
N LEU A 30 -25.34 7.29 -3.10
CA LEU A 30 -24.50 7.53 -1.94
C LEU A 30 -24.74 8.93 -1.35
N GLN A 31 -24.86 9.96 -2.20
CA GLN A 31 -25.20 11.32 -1.78
C GLN A 31 -26.54 11.40 -1.05
N GLN A 32 -27.53 10.57 -1.40
CA GLN A 32 -28.81 10.49 -0.69
C GLN A 32 -28.66 9.76 0.65
N LEU A 33 -27.98 8.60 0.66
CA LEU A 33 -27.76 7.78 1.84
C LEU A 33 -27.02 8.54 2.95
N ILE A 34 -26.02 9.37 2.60
CA ILE A 34 -25.24 10.11 3.61
C ILE A 34 -25.99 11.28 4.26
N GLN A 35 -27.14 11.70 3.71
CA GLN A 35 -27.98 12.76 4.29
C GLN A 35 -28.84 12.23 5.44
N ASP A 36 -29.14 10.93 5.46
CA ASP A 36 -29.86 10.28 6.56
C ASP A 36 -28.84 9.67 7.54
N PRO A 37 -28.77 10.15 8.81
CA PRO A 37 -27.82 9.64 9.80
C PRO A 37 -27.94 8.14 10.09
N TYR A 38 -29.11 7.53 9.91
CA TYR A 38 -29.29 6.09 10.11
C TYR A 38 -28.72 5.31 8.94
N GLN A 39 -29.08 5.68 7.71
CA GLN A 39 -28.60 5.00 6.50
C GLN A 39 -27.10 5.22 6.27
N ALA A 40 -26.58 6.38 6.66
CA ALA A 40 -25.16 6.69 6.59
C ALA A 40 -24.30 5.75 7.45
N ASP A 41 -24.89 5.07 8.44
CA ASP A 41 -24.18 4.15 9.32
C ASP A 41 -24.30 2.67 8.92
N GLU A 42 -25.08 2.34 7.90
CA GLU A 42 -25.25 0.95 7.48
C GLU A 42 -24.07 0.44 6.65
N ASP A 43 -23.73 -0.85 6.81
CA ASP A 43 -22.65 -1.54 6.09
C ASP A 43 -22.65 -1.30 4.57
N PRO A 44 -23.79 -1.32 3.84
CA PRO A 44 -23.80 -1.08 2.41
C PRO A 44 -23.29 0.32 2.02
N THR A 45 -23.52 1.33 2.86
CA THR A 45 -23.05 2.70 2.60
C THR A 45 -21.52 2.75 2.70
N LEU A 46 -20.93 2.16 3.75
CA LEU A 46 -19.48 2.11 3.89
C LEU A 46 -18.84 1.23 2.82
N ALA A 47 -19.46 0.09 2.50
CA ALA A 47 -19.03 -0.77 1.40
C ALA A 47 -19.01 -0.01 0.07
N THR A 48 -20.02 0.82 -0.21
CA THR A 48 -20.06 1.65 -1.42
C THR A 48 -18.89 2.63 -1.46
N VAL A 49 -18.61 3.34 -0.35
CA VAL A 49 -17.46 4.26 -0.24
C VAL A 49 -16.15 3.52 -0.46
N MET A 50 -15.98 2.35 0.17
CA MET A 50 -14.76 1.54 0.02
C MET A 50 -14.61 0.99 -1.41
N MET A 51 -15.70 0.56 -2.05
CA MET A 51 -15.66 0.10 -3.44
C MET A 51 -15.30 1.23 -4.41
N MET A 52 -15.75 2.45 -4.14
CA MET A 52 -15.33 3.62 -4.92
C MET A 52 -13.83 3.90 -4.74
N GLN A 53 -13.32 3.82 -3.50
CA GLN A 53 -11.89 3.95 -3.20
C GLN A 53 -11.05 2.92 -3.96
N VAL A 54 -11.41 1.63 -3.85
CA VAL A 54 -10.72 0.53 -4.55
C VAL A 54 -10.79 0.73 -6.06
N SER A 55 -11.97 1.11 -6.58
CA SER A 55 -12.15 1.30 -8.02
C SER A 55 -11.30 2.45 -8.57
N ALA A 56 -11.18 3.55 -7.82
CA ALA A 56 -10.33 4.68 -8.18
C ALA A 56 -8.86 4.28 -8.20
N ARG A 57 -8.38 3.52 -7.21
CA ARG A 57 -6.98 3.07 -7.14
C ARG A 57 -6.62 2.05 -8.22
N LEU A 58 -7.50 1.11 -8.51
CA LEU A 58 -7.23 0.07 -9.51
C LEU A 58 -7.42 0.57 -10.96
N PHE A 59 -8.49 1.32 -11.21
CA PHE A 59 -8.95 1.64 -12.57
C PHE A 59 -8.94 3.13 -12.91
N GLY A 60 -8.62 4.03 -11.96
CA GLY A 60 -8.64 5.47 -12.19
C GLY A 60 -7.70 5.90 -13.31
N ASP A 61 -8.08 6.98 -13.99
CA ASP A 61 -7.28 7.60 -15.04
C ASP A 61 -6.24 8.56 -14.43
N GLU A 62 -5.08 8.71 -15.10
CA GLU A 62 -3.97 9.56 -14.61
C GLU A 62 -4.31 11.06 -14.60
N GLU A 63 -5.29 11.48 -15.39
CA GLU A 63 -5.66 12.88 -15.62
C GLU A 63 -6.81 13.37 -14.71
N GLU A 64 -7.46 12.49 -13.95
CA GLU A 64 -8.51 12.88 -12.99
C GLU A 64 -7.88 13.47 -11.73
N ALA A 65 -7.53 14.76 -11.82
CA ALA A 65 -7.23 15.60 -10.68
C ALA A 65 -8.45 15.65 -9.74
N HIS A 66 -8.27 15.14 -8.52
CA HIS A 66 -9.25 15.03 -7.43
C HIS A 66 -10.16 13.80 -7.46
N ALA A 67 -9.57 12.64 -7.15
CA ALA A 67 -10.32 11.61 -6.44
C ALA A 67 -10.86 12.22 -5.14
N ALA A 68 -12.19 12.26 -4.99
CA ALA A 68 -12.81 12.49 -3.69
C ALA A 68 -12.09 11.61 -2.65
N ASN A 69 -11.74 12.17 -1.49
CA ASN A 69 -10.98 11.44 -0.49
C ASN A 69 -11.93 10.46 0.23
N HIS A 70 -12.29 9.37 -0.47
CA HIS A 70 -13.18 8.33 0.02
C HIS A 70 -12.68 7.74 1.33
N LEU A 71 -11.36 7.69 1.55
CA LEU A 71 -10.78 7.32 2.84
C LEU A 71 -11.12 8.30 3.96
N THR A 72 -11.15 9.61 3.72
CA THR A 72 -11.62 10.58 4.73
C THR A 72 -13.10 10.38 5.05
N GLY A 73 -13.93 10.10 4.03
CA GLY A 73 -15.33 9.74 4.23
C GLY A 73 -15.50 8.46 5.06
N ALA A 74 -14.80 7.39 4.67
CA ALA A 74 -14.79 6.10 5.36
C ALA A 74 -14.34 6.24 6.82
N LYS A 75 -13.27 7.01 7.08
CA LYS A 75 -12.81 7.32 8.44
C LYS A 75 -13.93 7.91 9.29
N ALA A 76 -14.64 8.92 8.78
CA ALA A 76 -15.71 9.57 9.52
C ALA A 76 -16.85 8.60 9.86
N MET A 77 -17.21 7.71 8.92
CA MET A 77 -18.22 6.68 9.12
C MET A 77 -17.77 5.64 10.17
N ILE A 78 -16.54 5.13 10.06
CA ILE A 78 -15.98 4.16 11.00
C ILE A 78 -15.89 4.76 12.41
N ALA A 79 -15.42 6.00 12.55
CA ALA A 79 -15.35 6.68 13.84
C ALA A 79 -16.74 6.83 14.50
N ARG A 80 -17.77 7.17 13.72
CA ARG A 80 -19.15 7.27 14.22
C ARG A 80 -19.70 5.91 14.65
N ARG A 81 -19.41 4.84 13.90
CA ARG A 81 -19.79 3.45 14.27
C ARG A 81 -19.13 3.01 15.56
N ARG A 82 -17.82 3.24 15.73
CA ARG A 82 -17.09 2.94 16.99
C ARG A 82 -17.71 3.61 18.21
N ALA A 83 -18.23 4.83 18.05
CA ALA A 83 -18.89 5.57 19.13
C ALA A 83 -20.27 5.01 19.51
N ARG A 84 -20.95 4.31 18.59
CA ARG A 84 -22.31 3.78 18.78
C ARG A 84 -22.34 2.30 19.16
N MET A 85 -21.42 1.52 18.61
CA MET A 85 -21.35 0.07 18.76
C MET A 85 -20.47 -0.27 19.98
N GLY A 86 -20.94 -1.17 20.85
CA GLY A 86 -20.10 -1.75 21.90
C GLY A 86 -19.00 -2.68 21.33
N SER A 87 -18.27 -3.39 22.18
CA SER A 87 -17.07 -4.17 21.79
C SER A 87 -17.27 -5.31 20.76
N GLN A 88 -18.50 -5.65 20.35
CA GLN A 88 -18.74 -6.70 19.36
C GLN A 88 -18.96 -6.12 17.96
N LYS A 89 -17.97 -6.36 17.09
CA LYS A 89 -18.02 -5.98 15.67
C LYS A 89 -18.59 -7.11 14.83
N SER A 90 -19.47 -6.79 13.88
CA SER A 90 -19.95 -7.76 12.91
C SER A 90 -18.81 -8.21 11.96
N PRO A 91 -18.90 -9.38 11.31
CA PRO A 91 -17.92 -9.79 10.29
C PRO A 91 -17.77 -8.78 9.15
N ASN A 92 -18.87 -8.13 8.73
CA ASN A 92 -18.84 -7.10 7.69
C ASN A 92 -18.08 -5.86 8.16
N GLU A 93 -18.26 -5.44 9.40
CA GLU A 93 -17.56 -4.30 9.97
C GLU A 93 -16.06 -4.59 10.10
N GLN A 94 -15.69 -5.80 10.52
CA GLN A 94 -14.30 -6.24 10.57
C GLN A 94 -13.66 -6.22 9.17
N PHE A 95 -14.36 -6.76 8.18
CA PHE A 95 -13.93 -6.72 6.78
C PHE A 95 -13.74 -5.28 6.29
N LEU A 96 -14.75 -4.42 6.42
CA LEU A 96 -14.71 -3.03 5.93
C LEU A 96 -13.66 -2.19 6.68
N ALA A 97 -13.51 -2.38 7.98
CA ALA A 97 -12.46 -1.72 8.77
C ALA A 97 -11.07 -2.17 8.34
N SER A 98 -10.87 -3.48 8.09
CA SER A 98 -9.59 -3.99 7.61
C SER A 98 -9.24 -3.50 6.20
N LEU A 99 -10.24 -3.40 5.31
CA LEU A 99 -10.06 -2.85 3.97
C LEU A 99 -9.71 -1.36 4.03
N PHE A 100 -10.37 -0.60 4.92
CA PHE A 100 -10.02 0.80 5.18
C PHE A 100 -8.59 0.95 5.70
N ALA A 101 -8.21 0.15 6.70
CA ALA A 101 -6.87 0.19 7.28
C ALA A 101 -5.79 -0.11 6.24
N TYR A 102 -5.98 -1.15 5.42
CA TYR A 102 -5.07 -1.50 4.33
C TYR A 102 -4.83 -0.32 3.38
N HIS A 103 -5.90 0.30 2.87
CA HIS A 103 -5.77 1.43 1.95
C HIS A 103 -5.24 2.70 2.62
N ASP A 104 -5.62 2.98 3.87
CA ASP A 104 -5.16 4.16 4.59
C ASP A 104 -3.64 4.10 4.86
N ILE A 105 -3.15 2.96 5.36
CA ILE A 105 -1.73 2.75 5.66
C ILE A 105 -0.89 2.85 4.38
N LEU A 106 -1.26 2.16 3.32
CA LEU A 106 -0.47 2.18 2.09
C LEU A 106 -0.55 3.55 1.38
N SER A 107 -1.69 4.23 1.45
CA SER A 107 -1.78 5.61 0.95
C SER A 107 -0.94 6.57 1.79
N SER A 108 -0.74 6.31 3.09
CA SER A 108 0.13 7.14 3.94
C SER A 108 1.60 7.03 3.53
N VAL A 109 2.03 5.83 3.13
CA VAL A 109 3.36 5.62 2.52
C VAL A 109 3.49 6.41 1.22
N SER A 110 2.50 6.31 0.31
CA SER A 110 2.50 7.07 -0.95
C SER A 110 2.53 8.58 -0.76
N ARG A 111 1.93 9.09 0.32
CA ARG A 111 1.92 10.52 0.66
C ARG A 111 3.16 11.00 1.40
N GLY A 112 3.95 10.07 1.97
CA GLY A 112 4.96 10.42 2.97
C GLY A 112 4.36 11.13 4.19
N SER A 113 3.14 10.74 4.59
CA SER A 113 2.39 11.35 5.69
C SER A 113 1.96 10.30 6.71
N SER A 114 1.45 10.74 7.87
CA SER A 114 0.74 9.84 8.78
C SER A 114 -0.51 9.24 8.14
N PRO A 115 -0.94 8.02 8.53
CA PRO A 115 -2.25 7.48 8.21
C PRO A 115 -3.36 8.41 8.74
N LEU A 116 -4.54 8.32 8.14
CA LEU A 116 -5.70 9.10 8.57
C LEU A 116 -6.21 8.64 9.94
N ASP A 117 -6.06 7.36 10.28
CA ASP A 117 -6.56 6.79 11.54
C ASP A 117 -5.50 5.94 12.27
N ILE A 118 -5.81 5.55 13.52
CA ILE A 118 -4.98 4.65 14.32
C ILE A 118 -5.49 3.21 14.12
N HIS A 119 -4.60 2.30 13.75
CA HIS A 119 -4.94 0.93 13.33
C HIS A 119 -4.52 -0.15 14.33
N ASP A 120 -4.19 0.23 15.57
CA ASP A 120 -3.62 -0.69 16.58
C ASP A 120 -4.66 -1.68 17.16
N VAL A 121 -5.96 -1.32 17.14
CA VAL A 121 -7.03 -2.07 17.83
C VAL A 121 -8.01 -2.74 16.86
N ASP A 122 -8.06 -2.26 15.62
CA ASP A 122 -9.16 -2.55 14.70
C ASP A 122 -8.71 -3.30 13.44
N PHE A 123 -7.44 -3.68 13.37
CA PHE A 123 -6.81 -4.25 12.19
C PHE A 123 -6.03 -5.52 12.53
N ASP A 124 -6.76 -6.55 12.97
CA ASP A 124 -6.17 -7.83 13.37
C ASP A 124 -5.74 -8.70 12.19
N ALA A 125 -6.44 -8.56 11.05
CA ALA A 125 -6.24 -9.38 9.87
C ALA A 125 -6.73 -8.67 8.61
N ILE A 126 -6.10 -8.95 7.46
CA ILE A 126 -6.57 -8.50 6.16
C ILE A 126 -7.90 -9.18 5.84
N GLU A 127 -8.91 -8.39 5.46
CA GLU A 127 -10.26 -8.85 5.09
C GLU A 127 -10.94 -9.68 6.18
N GLY A 128 -10.51 -9.54 7.44
CA GLY A 128 -11.00 -10.36 8.55
C GLY A 128 -10.55 -11.83 8.51
N SER A 129 -9.63 -12.22 7.62
CA SER A 129 -9.15 -13.60 7.48
C SER A 129 -8.00 -13.90 8.45
N PRO A 130 -8.17 -14.78 9.45
CA PRO A 130 -7.13 -15.04 10.47
C PRO A 130 -5.78 -15.50 9.91
N SER A 131 -5.76 -16.16 8.74
CA SER A 131 -4.52 -16.58 8.09
C SER A 131 -3.65 -15.40 7.65
N MET A 132 -4.25 -14.24 7.35
CA MET A 132 -3.56 -13.03 6.91
C MET A 132 -3.17 -12.08 8.05
N LYS A 133 -3.28 -12.53 9.31
CA LYS A 133 -2.86 -11.75 10.50
C LYS A 133 -1.42 -11.26 10.41
N GLY A 134 -0.50 -12.07 9.88
CA GLY A 134 0.91 -11.68 9.75
C GLY A 134 1.11 -10.44 8.89
N ILE A 135 0.36 -10.30 7.79
CA ILE A 135 0.41 -9.12 6.91
C ILE A 135 -0.11 -7.88 7.64
N ALA A 136 -1.23 -8.02 8.38
CA ALA A 136 -1.80 -6.93 9.16
C ALA A 136 -0.83 -6.42 10.24
N MET A 137 -0.17 -7.32 10.97
CA MET A 137 0.84 -6.97 11.98
C MET A 137 2.01 -6.17 11.38
N VAL A 138 2.50 -6.55 10.20
CA VAL A 138 3.54 -5.77 9.51
C VAL A 138 3.02 -4.37 9.15
N LEU A 139 1.81 -4.29 8.59
CA LEU A 139 1.22 -3.02 8.20
C LEU A 139 0.94 -2.09 9.39
N GLN A 140 0.61 -2.61 10.57
CA GLN A 140 0.53 -1.82 11.80
C GLN A 140 1.89 -1.18 12.13
N VAL A 141 3.00 -1.90 11.93
CA VAL A 141 4.34 -1.31 12.08
C VAL A 141 4.59 -0.25 11.00
N VAL A 142 4.20 -0.49 9.75
CA VAL A 142 4.31 0.49 8.64
C VAL A 142 3.53 1.78 8.93
N ALA A 143 2.35 1.67 9.55
CA ALA A 143 1.55 2.80 9.99
C ALA A 143 2.33 3.66 11.01
N ARG A 144 2.99 3.01 11.97
CA ARG A 144 3.85 3.68 12.97
C ARG A 144 5.11 4.28 12.35
N VAL A 145 5.71 3.63 11.35
CA VAL A 145 6.84 4.20 10.58
C VAL A 145 6.41 5.46 9.83
N SER A 146 5.21 5.46 9.25
CA SER A 146 4.65 6.63 8.55
C SER A 146 4.43 7.83 9.50
N GLN A 147 3.97 7.56 10.73
CA GLN A 147 3.88 8.59 11.78
C GLN A 147 5.26 9.08 12.23
N PHE A 148 6.22 8.16 12.35
CA PHE A 148 7.60 8.47 12.73
C PHE A 148 8.31 9.36 11.68
N GLN A 149 8.01 9.18 10.39
CA GLN A 149 8.61 9.94 9.29
C GLN A 149 8.53 11.46 9.49
N GLN A 150 7.40 11.97 9.97
CA GLN A 150 7.23 13.41 10.21
C GLN A 150 8.13 13.90 11.34
N LYS A 151 8.25 13.13 12.43
CA LYS A 151 9.14 13.45 13.56
C LYS A 151 10.60 13.42 13.16
N ALA A 152 11.00 12.37 12.43
CA ALA A 152 12.35 12.23 11.90
C ALA A 152 12.72 13.39 10.96
N LYS A 153 11.81 13.77 10.05
CA LYS A 153 12.02 14.91 9.14
C LYS A 153 12.14 16.23 9.90
N ALA A 154 11.29 16.47 10.90
CA ALA A 154 11.33 17.67 11.72
C ALA A 154 12.65 17.79 12.50
N GLU A 155 13.12 16.70 13.10
CA GLU A 155 14.40 16.69 13.83
C GLU A 155 15.59 16.98 12.91
N ARG A 156 15.66 16.35 11.73
CA ARG A 156 16.74 16.61 10.76
C ARG A 156 16.76 18.07 10.31
N LEU A 157 15.59 18.67 10.11
CA LEU A 157 15.48 20.08 9.74
C LEU A 157 15.98 21.02 10.86
N LEU A 158 15.78 20.66 12.13
CA LEU A 158 16.21 21.47 13.28
C LEU A 158 17.68 21.28 13.63
N SER A 159 18.18 20.04 13.57
CA SER A 159 19.56 19.69 13.92
C SER A 159 20.56 19.91 12.78
N ASN A 160 20.08 19.95 11.54
CA ASN A 160 20.89 19.90 10.32
C ASN A 160 21.87 18.71 10.31
N GLN A 161 21.48 17.60 10.96
CA GLN A 161 22.20 16.33 11.01
C GLN A 161 21.32 15.23 10.41
N SER A 162 21.94 14.23 9.78
CA SER A 162 21.23 13.08 9.22
C SER A 162 20.79 12.08 10.30
N ASP A 163 21.62 11.95 11.34
CA ASP A 163 21.42 10.99 12.42
C ASP A 163 20.39 11.50 13.43
N LEU A 164 19.37 10.68 13.69
CA LEU A 164 18.38 10.94 14.73
C LEU A 164 18.97 10.59 16.10
N GLN A 165 18.55 11.32 17.13
CA GLN A 165 19.03 11.17 18.50
C GLN A 165 17.87 10.99 19.48
N GLY A 166 18.22 10.67 20.74
CA GLY A 166 17.26 10.58 21.85
C GLY A 166 16.05 9.69 21.56
N ASP A 167 14.86 10.21 21.83
CA ASP A 167 13.59 9.48 21.73
C ASP A 167 13.29 9.00 20.31
N ASN A 168 13.65 9.75 19.28
CA ASN A 168 13.40 9.39 17.88
C ASN A 168 14.32 8.24 17.44
N PHE A 169 15.58 8.22 17.90
CA PHE A 169 16.46 7.07 17.70
C PHE A 169 15.91 5.81 18.40
N LEU A 170 15.47 5.95 19.65
CA LEU A 170 14.88 4.84 20.41
C LEU A 170 13.60 4.32 19.77
N LEU A 171 12.74 5.20 19.24
CA LEU A 171 11.54 4.82 18.52
C LEU A 171 11.87 4.01 17.26
N GLY A 172 12.87 4.43 16.48
CA GLY A 172 13.36 3.66 15.34
C GLY A 172 13.84 2.26 15.73
N ALA A 173 14.58 2.14 16.83
CA ALA A 173 15.05 0.86 17.36
C ALA A 173 13.89 -0.05 17.82
N GLN A 174 12.87 0.51 18.46
CA GLN A 174 11.66 -0.23 18.85
C GLN A 174 10.87 -0.73 17.64
N LEU A 175 10.75 0.08 16.58
CA LEU A 175 10.08 -0.32 15.34
C LEU A 175 10.87 -1.43 14.63
N GLN A 176 12.20 -1.34 14.62
CA GLN A 176 13.05 -2.42 14.09
C GLN A 176 12.87 -3.71 14.88
N GLN A 177 12.87 -3.64 16.21
CA GLN A 177 12.64 -4.80 17.06
C GLN A 177 11.26 -5.41 16.80
N SER A 178 10.23 -4.56 16.68
CA SER A 178 8.88 -5.01 16.35
C SER A 178 8.85 -5.82 15.04
N LEU A 179 9.57 -5.41 14.00
CA LEU A 179 9.69 -6.16 12.75
C LEU A 179 10.53 -7.44 12.89
N ASN A 180 11.54 -7.46 13.76
CA ASN A 180 12.36 -8.65 14.02
C ASN A 180 11.56 -9.74 14.76
N ASP A 181 10.65 -9.34 15.66
CA ASP A 181 9.83 -10.26 16.44
C ASP A 181 8.71 -10.92 15.61
N LEU A 182 8.40 -10.36 14.43
CA LEU A 182 7.47 -10.97 13.47
C LEU A 182 8.18 -12.08 12.70
N VAL A 183 7.96 -13.32 13.16
CA VAL A 183 8.45 -14.53 12.50
C VAL A 183 7.27 -15.24 11.82
N PHE A 184 7.44 -15.58 10.54
CA PHE A 184 6.44 -16.28 9.74
C PHE A 184 6.93 -17.68 9.36
N ASP A 185 6.25 -18.70 9.87
CA ASP A 185 6.53 -20.08 9.48
C ASP A 185 6.10 -20.30 8.03
N ILE A 186 6.99 -20.88 7.22
CA ILE A 186 6.72 -21.20 5.81
C ILE A 186 6.39 -22.70 5.72
N PRO A 187 5.09 -23.08 5.69
CA PRO A 187 4.71 -24.48 5.61
C PRO A 187 5.15 -25.10 4.29
N MET A 188 5.60 -26.36 4.34
CA MET A 188 6.05 -27.08 3.15
C MET A 188 4.92 -27.76 2.38
N ASN A 189 3.84 -28.15 3.07
CA ASN A 189 2.80 -29.04 2.55
C ASN A 189 1.47 -28.33 2.24
N ASP A 190 1.37 -27.03 2.51
CA ASP A 190 0.18 -26.22 2.26
C ASP A 190 0.56 -25.04 1.37
N SER A 191 0.17 -25.10 0.09
CA SER A 191 0.52 -24.07 -0.88
C SER A 191 -0.12 -22.72 -0.58
N GLU A 192 -1.34 -22.71 -0.03
CA GLU A 192 -2.04 -21.45 0.26
C GLU A 192 -1.40 -20.78 1.46
N ALA A 193 -1.25 -21.51 2.57
CA ALA A 193 -0.58 -21.01 3.76
C ALA A 193 0.87 -20.59 3.47
N ARG A 194 1.58 -21.34 2.61
CA ARG A 194 2.93 -20.97 2.14
C ARG A 194 2.92 -19.64 1.41
N ASN A 195 1.99 -19.42 0.48
CA ASN A 195 1.89 -18.18 -0.27
C ASN A 195 1.55 -16.99 0.64
N ILE A 196 0.73 -17.20 1.67
CA ILE A 196 0.42 -16.19 2.68
C ILE A 196 1.67 -15.84 3.48
N SER A 197 2.41 -16.83 4.00
CA SER A 197 3.65 -16.59 4.76
C SER A 197 4.74 -15.90 3.93
N LEU A 198 4.92 -16.30 2.67
CA LEU A 198 5.84 -15.62 1.74
C LEU A 198 5.42 -14.18 1.48
N THR A 199 4.12 -13.92 1.35
CA THR A 199 3.59 -12.57 1.19
C THR A 199 3.83 -11.73 2.45
N ALA A 200 3.55 -12.27 3.64
CA ALA A 200 3.81 -11.59 4.90
C ALA A 200 5.31 -11.27 5.08
N GLU A 201 6.18 -12.20 4.69
CA GLU A 201 7.62 -11.98 4.71
C GLU A 201 8.04 -10.89 3.72
N ALA A 202 7.52 -10.90 2.48
CA ALA A 202 7.78 -9.82 1.52
C ALA A 202 7.37 -8.44 2.05
N TYR A 203 6.21 -8.34 2.72
CA TYR A 203 5.77 -7.13 3.41
C TYR A 203 6.76 -6.70 4.51
N ARG A 204 7.24 -7.65 5.33
CA ARG A 204 8.19 -7.37 6.42
C ARG A 204 9.51 -6.85 5.87
N GLN A 205 10.00 -7.43 4.78
CA GLN A 205 11.21 -6.99 4.08
C GLN A 205 11.05 -5.58 3.49
N ALA A 206 9.91 -5.29 2.87
CA ALA A 206 9.57 -3.93 2.42
C ALA A 206 9.46 -2.93 3.59
N ALA A 207 8.92 -3.36 4.74
CA ALA A 207 8.84 -2.54 5.93
C ALA A 207 10.22 -2.19 6.51
N PHE A 208 11.20 -3.09 6.47
CA PHE A 208 12.59 -2.76 6.84
C PHE A 208 13.20 -1.72 5.90
N ILE A 209 13.01 -1.87 4.59
CA ILE A 209 13.47 -0.90 3.60
C ILE A 209 12.87 0.48 3.93
N TYR A 210 11.55 0.54 4.16
CA TYR A 210 10.86 1.78 4.48
C TYR A 210 11.34 2.38 5.81
N LEU A 211 11.45 1.56 6.87
CA LEU A 211 11.97 2.00 8.16
C LEU A 211 13.37 2.57 8.05
N TYR A 212 14.29 1.91 7.35
CA TYR A 212 15.68 2.39 7.24
C TYR A 212 15.82 3.65 6.41
N ARG A 213 14.93 3.86 5.43
CA ARG A 213 14.82 5.16 4.77
C ARG A 213 14.38 6.25 5.74
N VAL A 214 13.42 5.97 6.62
CA VAL A 214 12.91 6.97 7.57
C VAL A 214 13.91 7.22 8.72
N TRP A 215 14.41 6.15 9.31
CA TRP A 215 15.20 6.17 10.54
C TRP A 215 16.64 6.62 10.30
N PHE A 216 17.30 6.08 9.28
CA PHE A 216 18.72 6.35 9.04
C PHE A 216 19.00 7.19 7.81
N ASP A 217 17.94 7.58 7.09
CA ASP A 217 18.09 8.09 5.73
C ASP A 217 19.00 7.19 4.88
N MET A 218 18.85 5.87 5.01
CA MET A 218 19.57 4.87 4.22
C MET A 218 18.73 4.28 3.09
N GLY A 219 19.38 3.95 1.97
CA GLY A 219 18.81 3.27 0.81
C GLY A 219 19.93 2.60 0.02
N ALA A 220 19.63 1.98 -1.11
CA ALA A 220 20.69 1.39 -1.93
C ALA A 220 21.71 2.46 -2.37
N PRO A 221 23.02 2.15 -2.36
CA PRO A 221 23.62 0.81 -2.32
C PRO A 221 23.96 0.26 -0.92
N ASN A 222 23.38 0.78 0.17
CA ASN A 222 23.67 0.28 1.52
C ASN A 222 23.44 -1.25 1.62
N PRO A 223 24.42 -2.04 2.14
CA PRO A 223 24.31 -3.50 2.18
C PRO A 223 23.09 -4.03 2.93
N THR A 224 22.65 -3.33 3.99
CA THR A 224 21.45 -3.70 4.75
C THR A 224 20.19 -3.53 3.90
N THR A 225 20.06 -2.41 3.18
CA THR A 225 18.94 -2.22 2.24
C THR A 225 18.97 -3.27 1.13
N VAL A 226 20.15 -3.53 0.55
CA VAL A 226 20.31 -4.53 -0.53
C VAL A 226 19.93 -5.94 -0.06
N LYS A 227 20.23 -6.30 1.19
CA LYS A 227 19.79 -7.58 1.79
C LYS A 227 18.26 -7.68 1.78
N HIS A 228 17.56 -6.67 2.31
CA HIS A 228 16.10 -6.67 2.36
C HIS A 228 15.46 -6.64 0.97
N VAL A 229 16.08 -5.96 -0.01
CA VAL A 229 15.64 -6.00 -1.42
C VAL A 229 15.70 -7.43 -1.97
N LYS A 230 16.81 -8.14 -1.76
CA LYS A 230 16.99 -9.53 -2.20
C LYS A 230 15.97 -10.47 -1.55
N GLU A 231 15.79 -10.36 -0.24
CA GLU A 231 14.85 -11.19 0.52
C GLU A 231 13.39 -10.92 0.11
N CYS A 232 13.01 -9.65 -0.09
CA CYS A 232 11.69 -9.27 -0.60
C CYS A 232 11.40 -9.90 -1.97
N ILE A 233 12.32 -9.71 -2.92
CA ILE A 233 12.19 -10.26 -4.29
C ILE A 233 12.10 -11.80 -4.26
N ALA A 234 12.97 -12.46 -3.49
CA ALA A 234 12.98 -13.92 -3.39
C ALA A 234 11.67 -14.49 -2.80
N CYS A 235 11.00 -13.75 -1.92
CA CYS A 235 9.68 -14.15 -1.41
C CYS A 235 8.59 -14.00 -2.47
N ILE A 236 8.57 -12.88 -3.19
CA ILE A 236 7.58 -12.60 -4.25
C ILE A 236 7.74 -13.58 -5.42
N GLU A 237 8.97 -13.91 -5.80
CA GLU A 237 9.29 -14.84 -6.88
C GLU A 237 8.68 -16.24 -6.65
N GLN A 238 8.65 -16.69 -5.41
CA GLN A 238 8.10 -18.00 -5.04
C GLN A 238 6.58 -18.07 -5.07
N VAL A 239 5.87 -16.92 -5.06
CA VAL A 239 4.40 -16.92 -5.10
C VAL A 239 3.93 -16.89 -6.56
N PRO A 240 3.10 -17.86 -7.00
CA PRO A 240 2.56 -17.88 -8.35
C PRO A 240 1.82 -16.59 -8.71
N VAL A 241 1.94 -16.13 -9.96
CA VAL A 241 1.33 -14.88 -10.41
C VAL A 241 -0.20 -14.95 -10.49
N ASP A 242 -0.75 -16.16 -10.63
CA ASP A 242 -2.18 -16.45 -10.60
C ASP A 242 -2.74 -16.58 -9.18
N SER A 243 -1.88 -16.57 -8.14
CA SER A 243 -2.29 -16.52 -6.74
C SER A 243 -3.17 -15.30 -6.44
N PRO A 244 -4.25 -15.43 -5.65
CA PRO A 244 -5.08 -14.28 -5.26
C PRO A 244 -4.27 -13.18 -4.55
N LEU A 245 -3.17 -13.54 -3.90
CA LEU A 245 -2.27 -12.62 -3.20
C LEU A 245 -1.39 -11.79 -4.16
N ALA A 246 -1.31 -12.13 -5.44
CA ALA A 246 -0.42 -11.41 -6.36
C ALA A 246 -0.71 -9.90 -6.39
N SER A 247 -1.98 -9.50 -6.32
CA SER A 247 -2.36 -8.07 -6.29
C SER A 247 -1.82 -7.33 -5.06
N SER A 248 -1.67 -8.00 -3.92
CA SER A 248 -1.11 -7.39 -2.70
C SER A 248 0.42 -7.24 -2.77
N HIS A 249 1.11 -7.85 -3.74
CA HIS A 249 2.56 -7.67 -3.93
C HIS A 249 2.95 -6.30 -4.48
N THR A 250 1.98 -5.46 -4.87
CA THR A 250 2.24 -4.14 -5.46
C THR A 250 3.16 -3.28 -4.60
N TRP A 251 2.86 -3.10 -3.30
CA TRP A 251 3.71 -2.28 -2.42
C TRP A 251 5.09 -2.90 -2.13
N PRO A 252 5.21 -4.18 -1.75
CA PRO A 252 6.52 -4.81 -1.57
C PRO A 252 7.40 -4.76 -2.82
N LEU A 253 6.82 -5.05 -4.00
CA LEU A 253 7.52 -5.05 -5.27
C LEU A 253 7.94 -3.64 -5.70
N PHE A 254 7.07 -2.63 -5.50
CA PHE A 254 7.43 -1.22 -5.69
C PHE A 254 8.59 -0.81 -4.79
N THR A 255 8.53 -1.15 -3.50
CA THR A 255 9.53 -0.75 -2.51
C THR A 255 10.90 -1.36 -2.80
N ALA A 256 10.95 -2.68 -3.05
CA ALA A 256 12.19 -3.36 -3.42
C ALA A 256 12.68 -2.94 -4.83
N GLY A 257 11.75 -2.78 -5.78
CA GLY A 257 12.02 -2.36 -7.14
C GLY A 257 12.69 -1.00 -7.20
N CYS A 258 12.15 -0.01 -6.49
CA CYS A 258 12.73 1.33 -6.39
C CYS A 258 14.14 1.33 -5.80
N GLU A 259 14.47 0.40 -4.91
CA GLU A 259 15.79 0.31 -4.27
C GLU A 259 16.81 -0.53 -5.05
N THR A 260 16.40 -1.33 -6.04
CA THR A 260 17.39 -2.11 -6.78
C THR A 260 18.13 -1.29 -7.84
N SER A 261 19.46 -1.47 -7.88
CA SER A 261 20.33 -1.05 -8.97
C SER A 261 20.86 -2.25 -9.79
N ASP A 262 20.48 -3.48 -9.43
CA ASP A 262 20.90 -4.69 -10.13
C ASP A 262 20.02 -4.92 -11.35
N ALA A 263 20.64 -5.10 -12.52
CA ALA A 263 19.91 -5.23 -13.78
C ALA A 263 19.00 -6.46 -13.81
N THR A 264 19.42 -7.57 -13.19
CA THR A 264 18.62 -8.81 -13.14
C THR A 264 17.38 -8.62 -12.28
N GLN A 265 17.54 -7.96 -11.13
CA GLN A 265 16.42 -7.62 -10.24
C GLN A 265 15.46 -6.61 -10.89
N ARG A 266 15.97 -5.61 -11.61
CA ARG A 266 15.12 -4.67 -12.37
C ARG A 266 14.31 -5.41 -13.45
N GLN A 267 14.94 -6.34 -14.16
CA GLN A 267 14.26 -7.17 -15.16
C GLN A 267 13.16 -8.02 -14.51
N PHE A 268 13.46 -8.68 -13.38
CA PHE A 268 12.45 -9.42 -12.62
C PHE A 268 11.26 -8.54 -12.23
N VAL A 269 11.50 -7.33 -11.72
CA VAL A 269 10.43 -6.39 -11.32
C VAL A 269 9.54 -6.02 -12.51
N GLN A 270 10.13 -5.71 -13.67
CA GLN A 270 9.38 -5.47 -14.91
C GLN A 270 8.52 -6.68 -15.29
N ASP A 271 9.15 -7.85 -15.42
CA ASP A 271 8.48 -9.08 -15.84
C ASP A 271 7.36 -9.46 -14.88
N ARG A 272 7.58 -9.28 -13.57
CA ARG A 272 6.59 -9.59 -12.53
C ARG A 272 5.38 -8.67 -12.62
N PHE A 273 5.56 -7.35 -12.74
CA PHE A 273 4.44 -6.41 -12.91
C PHE A 273 3.66 -6.69 -14.20
N LEU A 274 4.36 -6.98 -15.31
CA LEU A 274 3.71 -7.33 -16.59
C LEU A 274 2.93 -8.64 -16.49
N ALA A 275 3.47 -9.66 -15.83
CA ALA A 275 2.78 -10.92 -15.60
C ALA A 275 1.53 -10.73 -14.72
N MET A 276 1.64 -9.94 -13.63
CA MET A 276 0.50 -9.60 -12.78
C MET A 276 -0.58 -8.85 -13.56
N TYR A 277 -0.18 -7.87 -14.40
CA TYR A 277 -1.10 -7.16 -15.28
C TYR A 277 -1.79 -8.09 -16.28
N ASN A 278 -1.03 -8.96 -16.95
CA ASN A 278 -1.61 -9.89 -17.93
C ASN A 278 -2.63 -10.84 -17.29
N SER A 279 -2.38 -11.25 -16.04
CA SER A 279 -3.30 -12.11 -15.28
C SER A 279 -4.55 -11.39 -14.76
N ARG A 280 -4.42 -10.13 -14.33
CA ARG A 280 -5.49 -9.43 -13.58
C ARG A 280 -6.17 -8.28 -14.33
N GLN A 281 -5.52 -7.72 -15.34
CA GLN A 281 -5.99 -6.58 -16.12
C GLN A 281 -6.29 -5.32 -15.29
N PHE A 282 -5.54 -5.11 -14.19
CA PHE A 282 -5.61 -3.86 -13.42
C PHE A 282 -4.63 -2.81 -13.98
N PRO A 283 -5.12 -1.68 -14.54
CA PRO A 283 -4.26 -0.64 -15.10
C PRO A 283 -3.26 -0.04 -14.11
N SER A 284 -3.58 -0.03 -12.80
CA SER A 284 -2.69 0.41 -11.72
C SER A 284 -1.33 -0.26 -11.75
N LEU A 285 -1.26 -1.56 -12.09
CA LEU A 285 0.00 -2.31 -12.15
C LEU A 285 0.98 -1.73 -13.18
N LYS A 286 0.46 -1.31 -14.34
CA LYS A 286 1.26 -0.61 -15.36
C LYS A 286 1.63 0.81 -14.94
N ARG A 287 0.81 1.48 -14.13
CA ARG A 287 1.16 2.80 -13.57
C ARG A 287 2.32 2.68 -12.58
N VAL A 288 2.21 1.75 -11.64
CA VAL A 288 3.26 1.51 -10.63
C VAL A 288 4.56 1.06 -11.30
N LEU A 289 4.51 0.23 -12.34
CA LEU A 289 5.72 -0.13 -13.10
C LEU A 289 6.41 1.09 -13.71
N ARG A 290 5.65 1.97 -14.37
CA ARG A 290 6.21 3.22 -14.94
C ARG A 290 6.78 4.13 -13.87
N ASP A 291 6.15 4.19 -12.69
CA ASP A 291 6.66 4.94 -11.55
C ASP A 291 8.02 4.40 -11.07
N VAL A 292 8.19 3.07 -11.03
CA VAL A 292 9.47 2.42 -10.71
C VAL A 292 10.53 2.73 -11.78
N GLU A 293 10.18 2.67 -13.06
CA GLU A 293 11.09 3.00 -14.17
C GLU A 293 11.54 4.47 -14.14
N ASP A 294 10.63 5.39 -13.78
CA ASP A 294 10.95 6.80 -13.58
C ASP A 294 11.96 7.01 -12.43
N VAL A 295 11.79 6.25 -11.34
CA VAL A 295 12.73 6.25 -10.21
C VAL A 295 14.10 5.71 -10.62
N TRP A 296 14.16 4.63 -11.41
CA TRP A 296 15.41 4.11 -11.94
C TRP A 296 16.13 5.15 -12.79
N ALA A 297 15.42 5.76 -13.75
CA ALA A 297 16.00 6.80 -14.59
C ALA A 297 16.53 8.00 -13.78
N ALA A 298 15.82 8.40 -12.72
CA ALA A 298 16.27 9.48 -11.84
C ALA A 298 17.53 9.07 -11.04
N LYS A 299 17.56 7.87 -10.47
CA LYS A 299 18.70 7.35 -9.71
C LYS A 299 19.94 7.16 -10.60
N ASP A 300 19.75 6.65 -11.81
CA ASP A 300 20.85 6.44 -12.75
C ASP A 300 21.46 7.79 -13.20
N ALA A 301 20.64 8.82 -13.40
CA ALA A 301 21.11 10.17 -13.71
C ALA A 301 21.89 10.81 -12.53
N GLU A 302 21.40 10.67 -11.30
CA GLU A 302 22.09 11.17 -10.09
C GLU A 302 23.42 10.46 -9.82
N GLN A 303 23.49 9.14 -10.05
CA GLN A 303 24.74 8.38 -9.89
C GLN A 303 25.85 8.89 -10.82
N VAL A 304 25.50 9.32 -12.03
CA VAL A 304 26.44 9.95 -12.97
C VAL A 304 26.90 11.32 -12.48
N MET A 305 26.03 12.06 -11.79
CA MET A 305 26.32 13.41 -11.27
C MET A 305 26.99 13.41 -9.88
N GLY A 306 27.19 12.25 -9.26
CA GLY A 306 27.76 12.13 -7.90
C GLY A 306 26.84 12.65 -6.80
N GLY A 307 25.53 12.69 -7.07
CA GLY A 307 24.52 13.35 -6.24
C GLY A 307 23.93 12.51 -5.10
N MET A 308 23.07 13.17 -4.32
CA MET A 308 22.53 12.68 -3.05
C MET A 308 21.37 11.69 -3.27
N LYS A 309 21.08 10.90 -2.23
CA LYS A 309 20.05 9.85 -2.24
C LYS A 309 18.65 10.39 -2.56
N LEU A 310 18.01 9.83 -3.59
CA LEU A 310 16.67 10.25 -4.03
C LEU A 310 15.53 9.62 -3.22
N ASP A 311 14.53 10.43 -2.91
CA ASP A 311 13.22 9.97 -2.43
C ASP A 311 12.34 9.55 -3.61
N CYS A 312 12.03 8.25 -3.68
CA CYS A 312 11.26 7.67 -4.79
C CYS A 312 9.85 8.27 -4.85
N ILE A 313 9.21 8.50 -3.70
CA ILE A 313 7.89 9.12 -3.65
C ILE A 313 7.95 10.56 -4.17
N GLN A 314 9.00 11.30 -3.79
CA GLN A 314 9.18 12.67 -4.24
C GLN A 314 9.46 12.76 -5.74
N VAL A 315 10.26 11.84 -6.30
CA VAL A 315 10.52 11.75 -7.74
C VAL A 315 9.21 11.57 -8.50
N ILE A 316 8.34 10.67 -8.04
CA ILE A 316 7.08 10.37 -8.72
C ILE A 316 6.12 11.56 -8.59
N LEU A 317 6.01 12.15 -7.40
CA LEU A 317 5.18 13.33 -7.19
C LEU A 317 5.59 14.48 -8.11
N GLN A 318 6.90 14.72 -8.28
CA GLN A 318 7.42 15.77 -9.16
C GLN A 318 7.20 15.47 -10.64
N ARG A 319 7.36 14.22 -11.09
CA ARG A 319 7.22 13.85 -12.50
C ARG A 319 5.77 13.69 -12.95
N ARG A 320 4.90 13.21 -12.06
CA ARG A 320 3.54 12.76 -12.40
C ARG A 320 2.44 13.59 -11.75
N GLY A 321 2.75 14.41 -10.74
CA GLY A 321 1.76 15.22 -10.03
C GLY A 321 0.73 14.42 -9.23
N ARG A 322 1.01 13.13 -8.95
CA ARG A 322 0.11 12.21 -8.24
C ARG A 322 0.85 11.31 -7.25
N GLU A 323 0.07 10.72 -6.34
CA GLU A 323 0.50 9.64 -5.46
C GLU A 323 0.70 8.32 -6.24
N VAL A 324 1.48 7.41 -5.67
CA VAL A 324 1.62 6.03 -6.17
C VAL A 324 0.44 5.18 -5.71
N ASP A 325 -0.13 4.37 -6.59
CA ASP A 325 -1.21 3.43 -6.27
C ASP A 325 -0.64 2.15 -5.63
N LEU A 326 -0.31 2.21 -4.34
CA LEU A 326 0.32 1.10 -3.61
C LEU A 326 -0.67 0.06 -3.07
N ALA A 327 -1.97 0.37 -3.09
CA ALA A 327 -3.04 -0.41 -2.48
C ALA A 327 -4.11 -0.83 -3.51
#